data_AF-A0A353PUJ2-F1
#
_entry.id   AF-A0A353PUJ2-F1
#
_cell.length_a   1.000
_cell.length_b   1.000
_cell.length_c   1.000
_cell.angle_alpha   90.00
_cell.angle_beta   90.00
_cell.angle_gamma   90.00
#
_symmetry.space_group_name_H-M   'P 1'
#
loop_
_entity.id
_entity.type
_entity.pdbx_description
1 polymer ?
#
loop_
_entity_poly.entity_id
_entity_poly.type
_entity_poly.pdbx_seq_one_letter_code
_entity_poly.pdbx_strand_id
1 'polypeptide(L)'
;DALAEIREKGRETEVGDAKAVAEKIALGALHYFLLQVSASKDMIFDPKESLSFNGNTGPYLQYMGARISSILKKAEKERGNTKPQTDDAVTTIDTSLLSHAAEWELAKHLELFPESVEKAGRDFD
;
A
#
# COMPACT_ATOMS: atom_id res chain seq x y z
N ASP A 1 20.18 -5.57 -2.11
CA ASP A 1 19.20 -6.52 -1.55
C ASP A 1 18.14 -5.71 -0.79
N ALA A 2 17.03 -6.31 -0.36
CA ALA A 2 15.96 -5.57 0.31
C ALA A 2 16.43 -4.84 1.59
N LEU A 3 17.45 -5.38 2.26
CA LEU A 3 18.05 -4.77 3.45
C LEU A 3 18.84 -3.49 3.11
N ALA A 4 19.60 -3.48 2.03
CA ALA A 4 20.30 -2.29 1.55
C ALA A 4 19.33 -1.14 1.21
N GLU A 5 18.17 -1.46 0.62
CA GLU A 5 17.14 -0.47 0.32
C GLU A 5 16.52 0.15 1.59
N ILE A 6 16.24 -0.67 2.61
CA ILE A 6 15.76 -0.17 3.92
C ILE A 6 16.78 0.79 4.55
N ARG A 7 18.07 0.47 4.43
CA ARG A 7 19.18 1.31 4.90
C ARG A 7 19.26 2.63 4.14
N GLU A 8 19.15 2.59 2.82
CA GLU A 8 19.17 3.79 1.98
C GLU A 8 18.03 4.76 2.34
N LYS A 9 16.85 4.23 2.67
CA LYS A 9 15.72 5.04 3.14
C LYS A 9 15.83 5.50 4.60
N GLY A 10 16.88 5.10 5.33
CA GLY A 10 17.14 5.53 6.70
C GLY A 10 16.15 5.00 7.74
N ARG A 11 15.48 3.88 7.47
CA ARG A 11 14.37 3.37 8.32
C ARG A 11 14.74 2.20 9.23
N GLU A 12 16.02 1.82 9.32
CA GLU A 12 16.45 0.66 10.12
C GLU A 12 16.00 0.73 11.59
N THR A 13 16.00 1.92 12.18
CA THR A 13 15.62 2.14 13.58
C THR A 13 14.10 2.10 13.81
N GLU A 14 13.30 2.27 12.76
CA GLU A 14 11.83 2.29 12.84
C GLU A 14 11.22 0.88 12.73
N VAL A 15 11.92 -0.03 12.06
CA VAL A 15 11.38 -1.35 11.69
C VAL A 15 11.60 -2.43 12.75
N GLY A 16 12.40 -2.13 13.79
CA GLY A 16 12.73 -3.06 14.88
C GLY A 16 13.65 -4.20 14.42
N ASP A 17 13.08 -5.18 13.70
CA ASP A 17 13.84 -6.27 13.07
C ASP A 17 13.96 -6.03 11.56
N ALA A 18 15.07 -5.40 11.17
CA ALA A 18 15.35 -5.09 9.77
C ALA A 18 15.47 -6.34 8.88
N LYS A 19 15.87 -7.50 9.41
CA LYS A 19 15.99 -8.73 8.62
C LYS A 19 14.61 -9.31 8.31
N ALA A 20 13.74 -9.39 9.32
CA ALA A 20 12.37 -9.87 9.12
C ALA A 20 11.58 -8.95 8.18
N VAL A 21 11.82 -7.63 8.24
CA VAL A 21 11.20 -6.69 7.28
C VAL A 21 11.79 -6.85 5.88
N ALA A 22 13.10 -7.02 5.73
CA ALA A 22 13.72 -7.26 4.43
C ALA A 22 13.17 -8.53 3.75
N GLU A 23 12.91 -9.60 4.51
CA GLU A 23 12.29 -10.83 4.00
C GLU A 23 10.87 -10.58 3.50
N LYS A 24 10.03 -9.86 4.26
CA LYS A 24 8.66 -9.49 3.83
C LYS A 24 8.66 -8.65 2.55
N ILE A 25 9.63 -7.74 2.42
CA ILE A 25 9.79 -6.91 1.23
C ILE A 25 10.22 -7.77 0.04
N ALA A 26 11.17 -8.69 0.23
CA ALA A 26 11.63 -9.59 -0.83
C ALA A 26 10.51 -10.53 -1.32
N LEU A 27 9.70 -11.08 -0.41
CA LEU A 27 8.53 -11.90 -0.77
C LEU A 27 7.46 -11.07 -1.50
N GLY A 28 7.21 -9.85 -1.04
CA GLY A 28 6.31 -8.91 -1.71
C GLY A 28 6.77 -8.56 -3.12
N ALA A 29 8.06 -8.27 -3.29
CA ALA A 29 8.69 -8.04 -4.59
C ALA A 29 8.49 -9.22 -5.54
N LEU A 30 8.80 -10.44 -5.09
CA LEU A 30 8.68 -11.64 -5.91
C LEU A 30 7.22 -11.91 -6.29
N HIS A 31 6.31 -11.97 -5.33
CA HIS A 31 4.90 -12.27 -5.61
C HIS A 31 4.26 -11.22 -6.51
N TYR A 32 4.51 -9.94 -6.24
CA TYR A 32 3.94 -8.87 -7.06
C TYR A 32 4.49 -8.92 -8.49
N PHE A 33 5.79 -9.14 -8.65
CA PHE A 33 6.41 -9.18 -9.97
C PHE A 33 5.90 -10.36 -10.82
N LEU A 34 5.59 -11.49 -10.17
CA LEU A 34 4.95 -12.63 -10.83
C LEU A 34 3.49 -12.37 -11.22
N LEU A 35 2.74 -11.65 -10.39
CA LEU A 35 1.30 -11.42 -10.57
C LEU A 35 0.98 -10.24 -11.50
N GLN A 36 1.89 -9.28 -11.66
CA GLN A 36 1.63 -8.10 -12.50
C GLN A 36 1.61 -8.40 -14.01
N VAL A 37 2.07 -9.58 -14.42
CA VAL A 37 2.01 -10.04 -15.80
C VAL A 37 0.91 -11.09 -15.89
N SER A 38 0.03 -10.93 -16.88
CA SER A 38 -1.03 -11.90 -17.14
C SER A 38 -0.45 -13.31 -17.30
N ALA A 39 -1.11 -14.31 -16.72
CA ALA A 39 -0.67 -15.70 -16.74
C ALA A 39 -0.51 -16.28 -18.16
N SER A 40 -1.12 -15.63 -19.15
CA SER A 40 -1.04 -16.01 -20.58
C SER A 40 0.21 -15.49 -21.30
N LYS A 41 1.01 -14.63 -20.66
CA LYS A 41 2.18 -13.99 -21.28
C LYS A 41 3.47 -14.48 -20.66
N ASP A 42 4.53 -14.55 -21.47
CA ASP A 42 5.88 -14.82 -20.98
C ASP A 42 6.35 -13.66 -20.10
N MET A 43 6.99 -14.01 -18.98
CA MET A 43 7.59 -13.05 -18.06
C MET A 43 9.10 -13.25 -18.01
N ILE A 44 9.85 -12.18 -18.27
CA ILE A 44 11.29 -12.13 -17.99
C ILE A 44 11.47 -11.57 -16.58
N PHE A 45 11.96 -12.40 -15.67
CA PHE A 45 12.20 -11.98 -14.30
C PHE A 45 13.44 -11.07 -14.22
N ASP A 46 13.26 -9.84 -13.72
CA ASP A 46 14.35 -8.94 -13.35
C ASP A 46 14.37 -8.73 -11.82
N PRO A 47 15.31 -9.35 -11.09
CA PRO A 47 15.41 -9.18 -9.64
C PRO A 47 15.64 -7.73 -9.20
N LYS A 48 16.37 -6.93 -9.98
CA LYS A 48 16.66 -5.52 -9.62
C LYS A 48 15.39 -4.68 -9.74
N GLU A 49 14.63 -4.88 -10.81
CA GLU A 49 13.37 -4.18 -11.01
C GLU A 49 12.33 -4.60 -9.95
N SER A 50 12.23 -5.90 -9.65
CA SER A 50 11.27 -6.40 -8.64
C SER A 50 11.45 -5.77 -7.26
N LEU A 51 12.69 -5.42 -6.90
CA LEU A 51 13.04 -4.80 -5.62
C LEU A 51 12.97 -3.27 -5.62
N SER A 52 12.67 -2.64 -6.75
CA SER A 52 12.59 -1.18 -6.86
C SER A 52 11.52 -0.61 -5.92
N PHE A 53 11.82 0.50 -5.25
CA PHE A 53 10.86 1.30 -4.48
C PHE A 53 10.18 2.39 -5.33
N ASN A 54 10.29 2.30 -6.64
CA ASN A 54 9.63 3.18 -7.61
C ASN A 54 8.92 2.33 -8.66
N GLY A 55 7.83 2.87 -9.23
CA GLY A 55 7.07 2.21 -10.29
C GLY A 55 6.08 1.17 -9.77
N ASN A 56 5.68 0.25 -10.65
CA ASN A 56 4.68 -0.77 -10.37
C ASN A 56 5.32 -2.00 -9.68
N THR A 57 5.62 -1.90 -8.39
CA THR A 57 6.34 -2.97 -7.67
C THR A 57 5.75 -3.26 -6.29
N GLY A 58 5.99 -4.47 -5.80
CA GLY A 58 5.61 -4.89 -4.46
C GLY A 58 6.18 -4.00 -3.34
N PRO A 59 7.49 -3.69 -3.33
CA PRO A 59 8.10 -2.82 -2.32
C PRO A 59 7.54 -1.40 -2.33
N TYR A 60 7.25 -0.84 -3.51
CA TYR A 60 6.62 0.48 -3.60
C TYR A 60 5.24 0.49 -2.93
N LEU A 61 4.39 -0.50 -3.23
CA LEU A 61 3.06 -0.62 -2.64
C LEU A 61 3.12 -0.82 -1.11
N GLN A 62 4.02 -1.68 -0.63
CA GLN A 62 4.22 -1.88 0.80
C GLN A 62 4.70 -0.60 1.51
N TYR A 63 5.62 0.14 0.88
CA TYR A 63 6.09 1.42 1.41
C TYR A 63 4.96 2.46 1.48
N MET A 64 4.13 2.56 0.44
CA MET A 64 2.96 3.44 0.43
C MET A 64 1.95 3.06 1.52
N GLY A 65 1.67 1.77 1.71
CA GLY A 65 0.82 1.29 2.80
C GLY A 65 1.37 1.63 4.19
N ALA A 66 2.68 1.47 4.40
CA ALA A 66 3.34 1.85 5.65
C ALA A 66 3.27 3.38 5.89
N ARG A 67 3.42 4.19 4.84
CA ARG A 67 3.29 5.65 4.92
C ARG A 67 1.87 6.08 5.28
N ILE A 68 0.85 5.51 4.64
CA ILE A 68 -0.56 5.77 4.98
C ILE A 68 -0.84 5.38 6.44
N SER A 69 -0.36 4.22 6.86
CA SER A 69 -0.50 3.76 8.26
C SER A 69 0.13 4.73 9.26
N SER A 70 1.30 5.30 8.94
CA SER A 70 1.94 6.32 9.79
C SER A 70 1.14 7.64 9.83
N ILE A 71 0.56 8.08 8.71
CA ILE A 71 -0.30 9.27 8.66
C ILE A 71 -1.51 9.09 9.57
N LEU A 72 -2.19 7.94 9.47
CA LEU A 72 -3.35 7.62 10.31
C LEU A 72 -2.99 7.58 11.80
N LYS A 73 -1.89 6.90 12.16
CA LYS A 73 -1.40 6.87 13.55
C LYS A 73 -1.10 8.26 14.11
N LYS A 74 -0.53 9.15 13.28
CA LYS A 74 -0.27 10.54 13.68
C LYS A 74 -1.57 11.30 13.92
N ALA A 75 -2.55 11.16 13.02
CA ALA A 75 -3.86 11.77 13.16
C ALA A 75 -4.62 11.27 14.42
N GLU A 76 -4.54 9.98 14.72
CA GLU A 76 -5.11 9.39 15.95
C GLU A 76 -4.45 9.99 17.20
N LYS A 77 -3.12 10.12 17.21
CA LYS A 77 -2.38 10.72 18.32
C LYS A 77 -2.78 12.18 18.54
N GLU A 78 -2.95 12.96 17.46
CA GLU A 78 -3.41 14.36 17.53
C GLU A 78 -4.85 14.49 18.03
N ARG A 79 -5.71 13.50 17.74
CA ARG A 79 -7.07 13.37 18.28
C ARG A 79 -7.13 12.81 19.71
N GLY A 80 -5.98 12.55 20.35
CA GLY A 80 -5.91 12.02 21.71
C GLY A 80 -6.24 10.53 21.84
N ASN A 81 -5.92 9.72 20.82
CA ASN A 81 -6.19 8.26 20.77
C ASN A 81 -7.67 7.89 20.94
N THR A 82 -8.58 8.82 20.62
CA THR A 82 -10.00 8.49 20.50
C THR A 82 -10.18 7.73 19.19
N LYS A 83 -10.65 6.48 19.28
CA LYS A 83 -11.04 5.73 18.07
C LYS A 83 -12.06 6.57 17.29
N PRO A 84 -12.07 6.53 15.95
CA PRO A 84 -13.24 6.99 15.21
C PRO A 84 -14.45 6.29 15.83
N GLN A 85 -15.42 7.06 16.33
CA GLN A 85 -16.70 6.50 16.77
C GLN A 85 -17.24 5.70 15.59
N THR A 86 -17.12 4.38 15.71
CA THR A 86 -17.59 3.37 14.75
C THR A 86 -18.77 2.63 15.35
N ASP A 87 -19.30 3.13 16.47
CA ASP A 87 -20.51 2.65 17.13
C ASP A 87 -21.71 3.12 16.31
N ASP A 88 -22.15 2.35 15.31
CA ASP A 88 -23.49 2.29 14.66
C ASP A 88 -24.21 3.60 14.26
N ALA A 89 -23.66 4.75 14.53
CA ALA A 89 -24.10 6.05 14.09
C ALA A 89 -23.32 6.34 12.81
N VAL A 90 -24.06 6.53 11.72
CA VAL A 90 -23.53 7.15 10.51
C VAL A 90 -22.74 8.39 10.94
N THR A 91 -21.42 8.30 10.94
CA THR A 91 -20.55 9.46 11.06
C THR A 91 -20.86 10.25 9.80
N THR A 92 -21.70 11.28 9.91
CA THR A 92 -21.96 12.19 8.81
C THR A 92 -20.62 12.79 8.40
N ILE A 93 -20.06 12.26 7.32
CA ILE A 93 -18.86 12.78 6.71
C ILE A 93 -19.24 14.12 6.12
N ASP A 94 -18.64 15.19 6.61
CA ASP A 94 -18.82 16.52 6.03
C ASP A 94 -18.05 16.60 4.71
N THR A 95 -18.75 16.33 3.61
CA THR A 95 -18.17 16.36 2.26
C THR A 95 -17.79 17.77 1.82
N SER A 96 -18.22 18.83 2.52
CA SER A 96 -17.80 20.20 2.22
C SER A 96 -16.30 20.43 2.51
N LEU A 97 -15.68 19.57 3.31
CA LEU A 97 -14.25 19.61 3.61
C LEU A 97 -13.37 19.05 2.48
N LEU A 98 -13.94 18.30 1.52
CA LEU A 98 -13.22 17.79 0.35
C LEU A 98 -13.09 18.90 -0.70
N SER A 99 -12.11 19.78 -0.48
CA SER A 99 -11.91 21.01 -1.23
C SER A 99 -11.01 20.85 -2.46
N HIS A 100 -10.19 19.79 -2.50
CA HIS A 100 -9.27 19.53 -3.60
C HIS A 100 -9.81 18.43 -4.53
N ALA A 101 -9.68 18.64 -5.84
CA ALA A 101 -10.11 17.67 -6.85
C ALA A 101 -9.48 16.27 -6.65
N ALA A 102 -8.22 16.21 -6.21
CA ALA A 102 -7.52 14.95 -5.95
C ALA A 102 -8.17 14.11 -4.83
N GLU A 103 -8.85 14.74 -3.86
CA GLU A 103 -9.53 14.03 -2.77
C GLU A 103 -10.77 13.29 -3.31
N TRP A 104 -11.51 13.93 -4.21
CA TRP A 104 -12.65 13.32 -4.89
C TRP A 104 -12.23 12.17 -5.81
N GLU A 105 -11.16 12.35 -6.58
CA GLU A 105 -10.65 11.29 -7.43
C GLU A 105 -10.15 10.10 -6.61
N LEU A 106 -9.51 10.34 -5.46
CA LEU A 106 -9.12 9.28 -4.54
C LEU A 106 -10.35 8.54 -3.97
N ALA A 107 -11.38 9.26 -3.55
CA ALA A 107 -12.61 8.65 -3.02
C ALA A 107 -13.29 7.73 -4.04
N LYS A 108 -13.44 8.20 -5.28
CA LYS A 108 -13.97 7.38 -6.39
C LYS A 108 -13.10 6.15 -6.64
N HIS A 109 -11.78 6.31 -6.60
CA HIS A 109 -10.87 5.19 -6.83
C HIS A 109 -10.98 4.11 -5.74
N LEU A 110 -11.18 4.51 -4.48
CA LEU A 110 -11.41 3.58 -3.38
C LEU A 110 -12.75 2.83 -3.51
N GLU A 111 -13.78 3.48 -4.04
CA GLU A 111 -15.09 2.87 -4.30
C GLU A 111 -15.01 1.73 -5.33
N LEU A 112 -14.06 1.79 -6.27
CA LEU A 112 -13.87 0.76 -7.30
C LEU A 112 -13.23 -0.54 -6.77
N PHE A 113 -12.78 -0.59 -5.52
CA PHE A 113 -12.08 -1.76 -4.99
C PHE A 113 -12.90 -3.06 -5.04
N PRO A 114 -14.16 -3.11 -4.57
CA PRO A 114 -14.97 -4.33 -4.62
C PRO A 114 -15.19 -4.84 -6.05
N GLU A 115 -15.48 -3.93 -6.99
CA GLU A 115 -15.64 -4.26 -8.41
C GLU A 115 -14.33 -4.81 -9.00
N SER A 116 -13.19 -4.21 -8.65
CA SER A 116 -11.88 -4.68 -9.11
C SER A 116 -11.57 -6.10 -8.63
N VAL A 117 -11.91 -6.42 -7.37
CA VAL A 117 -11.75 -7.77 -6.81
C VAL A 117 -12.68 -8.77 -7.50
N GLU A 118 -13.94 -8.40 -7.72
CA GLU A 118 -14.90 -9.26 -8.43
C GLU A 118 -14.47 -9.52 -9.87
N LYS A 119 -14.00 -8.48 -10.57
CA LYS A 119 -13.46 -8.59 -11.92
C LYS A 119 -12.27 -9.54 -11.97
N ALA A 120 -11.30 -9.38 -11.08
CA ALA A 120 -10.13 -10.27 -11.03
C ALA A 120 -10.51 -11.73 -10.77
N GLY A 121 -11.52 -11.97 -9.91
CA GLY A 121 -12.05 -13.31 -9.68
C GLY A 121 -12.78 -13.92 -10.89
N ARG A 122 -13.45 -13.11 -11.72
CA ARG A 122 -14.13 -13.55 -12.94
C ARG A 122 -13.17 -13.79 -14.10
N ASP A 123 -12.21 -12.89 -14.28
CA ASP A 123 -11.34 -12.85 -15.45
C ASP A 123 -10.06 -13.69 -15.27
N PHE A 124 -9.76 -14.11 -14.03
CA PHE A 124 -8.49 -14.76 -13.64
C PHE A 124 -7.25 -13.91 -13.98
N ASP A 125 -7.39 -12.59 -13.95
CA ASP A 125 -6.38 -11.58 -14.29
C ASP A 125 -6.45 -10.37 -13.34
#